data_AF-A0A2E1XGZ9-F1
#
_entry.id   AF-A0A2E1XGZ9-F1
#
_cell.length_a   1.000
_cell.length_b   1.000
_cell.length_c   1.000
_cell.angle_alpha   90.00
_cell.angle_beta   90.00
_cell.angle_gamma   90.00
#
_symmetry.space_group_name_H-M   'P 1'
#
loop_
_entity.id
_entity.type
_entity.pdbx_description
1 polymer ?
#
loop_
_entity_poly.entity_id
_entity_poly.type
_entity_poly.pdbx_seq_one_letter_code
_entity_poly.pdbx_strand_id
1 'polypeptide(L)'
;MKLRKVICVGLPKTGTSSLQSALKILGYKRLAGFDMADCMKYLRGDLEPLVEKMGAHDGAQDWPWPLLYQPLYRAYPDALFVLTVRKSEDVWLDSMQKHAELKRKLVRPPGMRQHIYGYENPADNPQHHIDHYRTHNARVRDYFSDKGELIEACWENGDGWDLLCRALKMRAPAEAFPHANKRKD
;
A
#
# COMPACT_ATOMS: atom_id res chain seq x y z
N MET A 1 24.32 3.74 8.83
CA MET A 1 23.10 3.16 9.45
C MET A 1 22.18 2.66 8.34
N LYS A 2 21.62 1.44 8.48
CA LYS A 2 20.60 0.91 7.57
C LYS A 2 19.27 1.57 7.93
N LEU A 3 18.54 2.11 6.95
CA LEU A 3 17.21 2.66 7.18
C LEU A 3 16.26 1.55 7.63
N ARG A 4 15.36 1.86 8.58
CA ARG A 4 14.24 0.99 8.94
C ARG A 4 13.40 0.73 7.69
N LYS A 5 13.00 -0.53 7.43
CA LYS A 5 12.17 -0.81 6.24
C LYS A 5 10.79 -0.18 6.39
N VAL A 6 10.17 0.28 5.30
CA VAL A 6 8.79 0.79 5.30
C VAL A 6 7.89 -0.01 4.35
N ILE A 7 6.91 -0.70 4.91
CA ILE A 7 6.03 -1.61 4.17
C ILE A 7 4.61 -1.03 4.20
N CYS A 8 4.14 -0.58 3.05
CA CYS A 8 2.77 -0.11 2.91
C CYS A 8 1.82 -1.31 2.81
N VAL A 9 0.91 -1.38 3.77
CA VAL A 9 -0.13 -2.42 3.86
C VAL A 9 -1.52 -1.89 3.52
N GLY A 10 -1.63 -0.62 3.15
CA GLY A 10 -2.85 -0.08 2.53
C GLY A 10 -3.01 -0.56 1.09
N LEU A 11 -4.26 -0.82 0.70
CA LEU A 11 -4.62 -1.24 -0.65
C LEU A 11 -4.31 -0.16 -1.68
N PRO A 12 -4.21 -0.49 -2.99
CA PRO A 12 -4.12 0.54 -4.02
C PRO A 12 -5.22 1.59 -3.88
N LYS A 13 -4.91 2.81 -4.34
CA LYS A 13 -5.82 3.98 -4.30
C LYS A 13 -6.09 4.57 -2.91
N THR A 14 -5.25 4.27 -1.93
CA THR A 14 -5.23 4.91 -0.60
C THR A 14 -4.12 5.95 -0.44
N GLY A 15 -3.43 6.31 -1.53
CA GLY A 15 -2.30 7.26 -1.50
C GLY A 15 -0.93 6.61 -1.32
N THR A 16 -0.78 5.36 -1.74
CA THR A 16 0.49 4.63 -1.75
C THR A 16 1.60 5.35 -2.55
N SER A 17 1.25 6.06 -3.62
CA SER A 17 2.21 6.87 -4.39
C SER A 17 2.70 8.10 -3.64
N SER A 18 1.86 8.73 -2.82
CA SER A 18 2.27 9.84 -1.95
C SER A 18 3.26 9.36 -0.90
N LEU A 19 2.98 8.21 -0.27
CA LEU A 19 3.93 7.57 0.63
C LEU A 19 5.26 7.24 -0.09
N GLN A 20 5.20 6.69 -1.31
CA GLN A 20 6.40 6.38 -2.08
C GLN A 20 7.25 7.64 -2.34
N SER A 21 6.63 8.75 -2.72
CA SER A 21 7.32 10.03 -2.89
C SER A 21 7.93 10.52 -1.57
N ALA A 22 7.17 10.42 -0.47
CA ALA A 22 7.65 10.84 0.85
C ALA A 22 8.88 10.03 1.28
N LEU A 23 8.87 8.71 1.06
CA LEU A 23 10.02 7.85 1.35
C LEU A 23 11.24 8.19 0.49
N LYS A 24 11.05 8.53 -0.80
CA LYS A 24 12.16 8.98 -1.66
C LYS A 24 12.82 10.26 -1.11
N ILE A 25 12.01 11.21 -0.66
CA ILE A 25 12.49 12.46 -0.03
C ILE A 25 13.27 12.14 1.26
N LEU A 26 12.81 11.17 2.05
CA LEU A 26 13.51 10.68 3.24
C LEU A 26 14.75 9.82 2.93
N GLY A 27 15.13 9.65 1.66
CA GLY A 27 16.35 8.96 1.23
C GLY A 27 16.21 7.46 0.98
N TYR A 28 14.99 6.92 0.96
CA TYR A 28 14.75 5.52 0.57
C TYR A 28 14.94 5.36 -0.93
N LYS A 29 15.72 4.37 -1.36
CA LYS A 29 16.14 4.22 -2.76
C LYS A 29 15.46 3.05 -3.45
N ARG A 30 15.41 1.89 -2.78
CA ARG A 30 14.88 0.66 -3.36
C ARG A 30 13.48 0.40 -2.84
N LEU A 31 12.48 0.96 -3.52
CA LEU A 31 11.06 0.78 -3.17
C LEU A 31 10.41 -0.17 -4.15
N ALA A 32 9.98 -1.34 -3.68
CA ALA A 32 9.21 -2.28 -4.48
C ALA A 32 7.80 -1.73 -4.75
N GLY A 33 7.30 -1.93 -5.96
CA GLY A 33 5.99 -1.48 -6.41
C GLY A 33 5.19 -2.63 -7.02
N PHE A 34 4.16 -2.26 -7.78
CA PHE A 34 3.44 -3.19 -8.64
C PHE A 34 4.40 -3.93 -9.58
N ASP A 35 4.38 -5.26 -9.50
CA ASP A 35 5.08 -6.15 -10.43
C ASP A 35 4.23 -7.39 -10.73
N MET A 36 4.04 -7.70 -12.01
CA MET A 36 3.17 -8.82 -12.42
C MET A 36 3.78 -10.17 -12.03
N ALA A 37 5.09 -10.34 -12.15
CA ALA A 37 5.74 -11.61 -11.81
C ALA A 37 5.66 -11.88 -10.31
N ASP A 38 5.72 -10.84 -9.47
CA ASP A 38 5.54 -10.97 -8.03
C ASP A 38 4.08 -11.26 -7.66
N CYS A 39 3.11 -10.63 -8.32
CA CYS A 39 1.70 -10.97 -8.16
C CYS A 39 1.45 -12.45 -8.48
N MET A 40 2.03 -12.97 -9.57
CA MET A 40 1.88 -14.38 -9.93
C MET A 40 2.54 -15.32 -8.92
N LYS A 41 3.68 -14.95 -8.32
CA LYS A 41 4.28 -15.73 -7.22
C LYS A 41 3.35 -15.79 -6.02
N TYR A 42 2.78 -14.65 -5.62
CA TYR A 42 1.82 -14.60 -4.52
C TYR A 42 0.61 -15.50 -4.80
N LEU A 43 0.03 -15.43 -6.00
CA LEU A 43 -1.14 -16.23 -6.38
C LEU A 43 -0.87 -17.75 -6.39
N ARG A 44 0.38 -18.17 -6.60
CA ARG A 44 0.80 -19.58 -6.49
C ARG A 44 1.15 -20.01 -5.07
N GLY A 45 1.19 -19.08 -4.11
CA GLY A 45 1.67 -19.35 -2.75
C GLY A 45 3.20 -19.34 -2.61
N ASP A 46 3.93 -18.90 -3.64
CA ASP A 46 5.40 -18.81 -3.64
C ASP A 46 5.85 -17.57 -2.84
N LEU A 47 5.70 -17.60 -1.52
CA LEU A 47 5.92 -16.42 -0.66
C LEU A 47 7.39 -16.15 -0.34
N GLU A 48 8.21 -17.20 -0.25
CA GLU A 48 9.63 -17.08 0.13
C GLU A 48 10.42 -16.13 -0.78
N PRO A 49 10.35 -16.23 -2.13
CA PRO A 49 11.04 -15.28 -3.00
C PRO A 49 10.58 -13.82 -2.83
N LEU A 50 9.33 -13.59 -2.41
CA LEU A 50 8.79 -12.26 -2.16
C LEU A 50 9.37 -11.68 -0.86
N VAL A 51 9.49 -12.52 0.17
CA VAL A 51 10.12 -12.15 1.45
C VAL A 51 11.62 -11.88 1.25
N GLU A 52 12.32 -12.71 0.48
CA GLU A 52 13.73 -12.49 0.12
C GLU A 52 13.91 -11.21 -0.68
N LYS A 53 13.04 -10.95 -1.66
CA LYS A 53 13.05 -9.70 -2.44
C LYS A 53 12.92 -8.49 -1.53
N MET A 54 12.05 -8.54 -0.51
CA MET A 54 11.96 -7.45 0.47
C MET A 54 13.29 -7.22 1.22
N GLY A 55 14.11 -8.25 1.43
CA GLY A 55 15.43 -8.15 2.05
C GLY A 55 16.35 -7.17 1.33
N ALA A 56 16.31 -7.16 0.00
CA ALA A 56 17.07 -6.27 -0.87
C ALA A 56 16.46 -4.86 -1.04
N HIS A 57 15.25 -4.61 -0.54
CA HIS A 57 14.54 -3.34 -0.71
C HIS A 57 14.41 -2.57 0.62
N ASP A 58 14.30 -1.26 0.53
CA ASP A 58 14.14 -0.37 1.70
C ASP A 58 12.66 -0.21 2.06
N GLY A 59 11.75 -0.52 1.13
CA GLY A 59 10.32 -0.48 1.37
C GLY A 59 9.51 -1.04 0.21
N ALA A 60 8.20 -1.18 0.40
CA ALA A 60 7.30 -1.77 -0.58
C ALA A 60 5.90 -1.16 -0.52
N GLN A 61 5.22 -1.09 -1.66
CA GLN A 61 3.84 -0.60 -1.79
C GLN A 61 3.16 -1.16 -3.04
N ASP A 62 1.83 -1.06 -3.12
CA ASP A 62 1.04 -1.61 -4.23
C ASP A 62 1.19 -3.14 -4.35
N TRP A 63 0.53 -3.79 -5.31
CA TRP A 63 0.49 -5.26 -5.32
C TRP A 63 1.83 -5.95 -5.58
N PRO A 64 2.12 -7.09 -4.94
CA PRO A 64 1.27 -7.85 -4.00
C PRO A 64 1.47 -7.47 -2.52
N TRP A 65 2.29 -6.46 -2.22
CA TRP A 65 2.86 -6.19 -0.90
C TRP A 65 1.85 -6.01 0.24
N PRO A 66 0.69 -5.36 0.05
CA PRO A 66 -0.32 -5.27 1.10
C PRO A 66 -0.83 -6.62 1.60
N LEU A 67 -0.77 -7.68 0.80
CA LEU A 67 -1.24 -9.02 1.19
C LEU A 67 -0.19 -9.82 1.97
N LEU A 68 1.07 -9.36 1.96
CA LEU A 68 2.21 -10.04 2.54
C LEU A 68 2.55 -9.56 3.96
N TYR A 69 1.69 -8.78 4.61
CA TYR A 69 2.01 -8.15 5.90
C TYR A 69 2.42 -9.16 6.99
N GLN A 70 1.78 -10.33 7.06
CA GLN A 70 2.13 -11.36 8.05
C GLN A 70 3.50 -12.01 7.82
N PRO A 71 3.80 -12.60 6.63
CA PRO A 71 5.14 -13.16 6.39
C PRO A 71 6.23 -12.10 6.43
N LEU A 72 5.97 -10.88 5.98
CA LEU A 72 6.95 -9.79 6.06
C LEU A 72 7.20 -9.34 7.49
N TYR A 73 6.19 -9.29 8.36
CA TYR A 73 6.40 -9.01 9.78
C TYR A 73 7.26 -10.08 10.44
N ARG A 74 6.99 -11.37 10.16
CA ARG A 74 7.79 -12.47 10.72
C ARG A 74 9.26 -12.39 10.32
N ALA A 75 9.55 -11.98 9.09
CA ALA A 75 10.93 -11.87 8.59
C ALA A 75 11.62 -10.55 8.95
N TYR A 76 10.85 -9.47 9.08
CA TYR A 76 11.34 -8.10 9.33
C TYR A 76 10.49 -7.44 10.43
N PRO A 77 10.54 -7.93 11.68
CA PRO A 77 9.69 -7.43 12.76
C PRO A 77 10.03 -5.98 13.14
N ASP A 78 11.25 -5.53 12.82
CA ASP A 78 11.69 -4.15 13.02
C ASP A 78 11.23 -3.19 11.91
N ALA A 79 10.57 -3.65 10.84
CA ALA A 79 10.03 -2.77 9.80
C ALA A 79 8.92 -1.86 10.36
N LEU A 80 8.70 -0.71 9.74
CA LEU A 80 7.51 0.11 9.95
C LEU A 80 6.45 -0.31 8.93
N PHE A 81 5.28 -0.72 9.41
CA PHE A 81 4.12 -1.00 8.58
C PHE A 81 3.22 0.24 8.53
N VAL A 82 2.74 0.58 7.33
CA VAL A 82 1.91 1.77 7.10
C VAL A 82 0.61 1.36 6.44
N LEU A 83 -0.49 1.36 7.20
CA LEU A 83 -1.83 1.18 6.67
C LEU A 83 -2.34 2.53 6.16
N THR A 84 -2.22 2.74 4.84
CA THR A 84 -2.79 3.93 4.21
C THR A 84 -4.28 3.74 3.94
N VAL A 85 -5.09 4.72 4.33
CA VAL A 85 -6.55 4.70 4.19
C VAL A 85 -7.06 5.99 3.54
N ARG A 86 -8.32 5.98 3.10
CA ARG A 86 -9.03 7.16 2.60
C ARG A 86 -9.99 7.68 3.67
N LYS A 87 -10.42 8.94 3.57
CA LYS A 87 -11.33 9.55 4.56
C LYS A 87 -12.69 8.82 4.65
N SER A 88 -13.07 8.13 3.58
CA SER A 88 -14.18 7.18 3.56
C SER A 88 -13.95 6.11 2.50
N GLU A 89 -14.69 5.02 2.62
CA GLU A 89 -14.67 3.90 1.68
C GLU A 89 -15.28 4.29 0.34
N ASP A 90 -16.28 5.17 0.33
CA ASP A 90 -16.86 5.73 -0.89
C ASP A 90 -15.81 6.52 -1.69
N VAL A 91 -14.97 7.30 -1.01
CA VAL A 91 -13.87 8.05 -1.63
C VAL A 91 -12.80 7.12 -2.18
N TRP A 92 -12.55 5.99 -1.49
CA TRP A 92 -11.68 4.95 -2.00
C TRP A 92 -12.26 4.28 -3.25
N LEU A 93 -13.53 3.86 -3.20
CA LEU A 93 -14.23 3.18 -4.28
C LEU A 93 -14.32 4.05 -5.54
N ASP A 94 -14.69 5.33 -5.40
CA ASP A 94 -14.71 6.29 -6.50
C ASP A 94 -13.33 6.40 -7.17
N SER A 95 -12.26 6.43 -6.37
CA SER A 95 -10.89 6.44 -6.90
C SER A 95 -10.52 5.16 -7.64
N MET A 96 -10.96 4.01 -7.14
CA MET A 96 -10.77 2.70 -7.76
C MET A 96 -11.51 2.59 -9.10
N GLN A 97 -12.77 3.00 -9.16
CA GLN A 97 -13.59 2.99 -10.36
C GLN A 97 -13.03 3.90 -11.45
N LYS A 98 -12.68 5.15 -11.09
CA LYS A 98 -12.03 6.09 -12.02
C LYS A 98 -10.70 5.54 -12.54
N HIS A 99 -9.90 4.93 -11.67
CA HIS A 99 -8.66 4.30 -12.09
C HIS A 99 -8.90 3.14 -13.06
N ALA A 100 -9.89 2.30 -12.78
CA ALA A 100 -10.29 1.18 -13.63
C ALA A 100 -10.74 1.67 -15.02
N GLU A 101 -11.56 2.71 -15.07
CA GLU A 101 -12.05 3.31 -16.30
C GLU A 101 -10.90 3.88 -17.15
N LEU A 102 -10.02 4.67 -16.54
CA LEU A 102 -8.84 5.23 -17.22
C LEU A 102 -7.92 4.13 -17.78
N LYS A 103 -7.79 3.04 -17.04
CA LYS A 103 -6.95 1.90 -17.44
C LYS A 103 -7.66 0.92 -18.37
N ARG A 104 -8.99 1.01 -18.56
CA ARG A 104 -9.76 0.19 -19.51
C ARG A 104 -9.28 0.37 -20.95
N LYS A 105 -8.72 1.55 -21.26
CA LYS A 105 -8.12 1.87 -22.57
C LYS A 105 -6.73 1.26 -22.76
N LEU A 106 -6.12 0.72 -21.72
CA LEU A 106 -4.86 0.00 -21.80
C LEU A 106 -5.15 -1.49 -21.85
N VAL A 107 -4.55 -2.20 -22.80
CA VAL A 107 -4.55 -3.66 -22.82
C VAL A 107 -3.76 -4.14 -21.60
N ARG A 108 -4.46 -4.56 -20.55
CA ARG A 108 -3.86 -5.27 -19.41
C ARG A 108 -4.23 -6.74 -19.55
N PRO A 109 -3.32 -7.67 -19.22
CA PRO A 109 -3.69 -9.07 -19.06
C PRO A 109 -4.87 -9.14 -18.08
N PRO A 110 -6.03 -9.68 -18.50
CA PRO A 110 -7.18 -9.80 -17.62
C PRO A 110 -6.84 -10.69 -16.43
N GLY A 111 -7.46 -10.41 -15.28
CA GLY A 111 -7.57 -11.39 -14.21
C GLY A 111 -6.90 -11.03 -12.90
N MET A 112 -5.94 -10.10 -12.84
CA MET A 112 -5.27 -9.82 -11.55
C MET A 112 -6.21 -9.12 -10.55
N ARG A 113 -7.03 -8.17 -11.01
CA ARG A 113 -8.08 -7.59 -10.17
C ARG A 113 -9.17 -8.62 -9.87
N GLN A 114 -9.58 -9.42 -10.86
CA GLN A 114 -10.50 -10.53 -10.66
C GLN A 114 -10.03 -11.50 -9.55
N HIS A 115 -8.75 -11.86 -9.51
CA HIS A 115 -8.22 -12.81 -8.52
C HIS A 115 -8.14 -12.19 -7.12
N ILE A 116 -7.80 -10.91 -7.02
CA ILE A 116 -7.62 -10.25 -5.72
C ILE A 116 -8.97 -9.77 -5.15
N TYR A 117 -9.78 -9.10 -5.98
CA TYR A 117 -11.03 -8.45 -5.60
C TYR A 117 -12.27 -9.23 -6.02
N GLY A 118 -12.15 -10.39 -6.67
CA GLY A 118 -13.32 -11.14 -7.19
C GLY A 118 -13.96 -10.54 -8.44
N TYR A 119 -13.51 -9.36 -8.88
CA TYR A 119 -14.08 -8.60 -10.01
C TYR A 119 -12.99 -7.81 -10.74
N GLU A 120 -13.01 -7.81 -12.08
CA GLU A 120 -12.06 -7.04 -12.87
C GLU A 120 -12.37 -5.53 -12.85
N ASN A 121 -13.66 -5.17 -12.88
CA ASN A 121 -14.13 -3.79 -12.83
C ASN A 121 -14.86 -3.51 -11.51
N PRO A 122 -14.37 -2.54 -10.70
CA PRO A 122 -15.03 -2.16 -9.44
C PRO A 122 -16.45 -1.63 -9.56
N ALA A 123 -16.88 -1.22 -10.75
CA ALA A 123 -18.26 -0.82 -10.98
C ALA A 123 -19.24 -2.01 -11.09
N ASP A 124 -18.76 -3.22 -11.36
CA ASP A 124 -19.62 -4.39 -11.58
C ASP A 124 -20.20 -4.93 -10.26
N ASN A 125 -19.46 -4.76 -9.15
CA ASN A 125 -19.97 -5.01 -7.79
C ASN A 125 -19.29 -4.08 -6.77
N PRO A 126 -19.80 -2.85 -6.61
CA PRO A 126 -19.17 -1.85 -5.75
C PRO A 126 -19.15 -2.24 -4.26
N GLN A 127 -20.23 -2.86 -3.78
CA GLN A 127 -20.34 -3.28 -2.38
C GLN A 127 -19.29 -4.35 -2.04
N HIS A 128 -19.06 -5.31 -2.93
CA HIS A 128 -18.02 -6.33 -2.73
C HIS A 128 -16.62 -5.70 -2.56
N HIS A 129 -16.32 -4.63 -3.31
CA HIS A 129 -15.03 -3.94 -3.17
C HIS A 129 -14.93 -3.20 -1.84
N ILE A 130 -16.00 -2.54 -1.40
CA ILE A 130 -16.07 -1.90 -0.08
C ILE A 130 -15.86 -2.95 1.02
N ASP A 131 -16.53 -4.10 0.95
CA ASP A 131 -16.41 -5.15 1.94
C ASP A 131 -15.01 -5.76 1.96
N HIS A 132 -14.39 -5.94 0.78
CA HIS A 132 -12.99 -6.34 0.68
C HIS A 132 -12.04 -5.34 1.34
N TYR A 133 -12.22 -4.04 1.06
CA TYR A 133 -11.44 -2.96 1.66
C TYR A 133 -11.57 -2.92 3.19
N ARG A 134 -12.81 -2.98 3.70
CA ARG A 134 -13.12 -3.08 5.13
C ARG A 134 -12.43 -4.27 5.78
N THR A 135 -12.61 -5.45 5.17
CA THR A 135 -12.09 -6.71 5.68
C THR A 135 -10.57 -6.70 5.72
N HIS A 136 -9.92 -6.21 4.66
CA HIS A 136 -8.46 -6.09 4.62
C HIS A 136 -7.94 -5.18 5.74
N ASN A 137 -8.49 -3.97 5.86
CA ASN A 137 -8.06 -3.01 6.88
C ASN A 137 -8.29 -3.55 8.30
N ALA A 138 -9.45 -4.18 8.55
CA ALA A 138 -9.74 -4.81 9.83
C ALA A 138 -8.75 -5.91 10.17
N ARG A 139 -8.42 -6.80 9.22
CA ARG A 139 -7.44 -7.87 9.41
C ARG A 139 -6.03 -7.34 9.67
N VAL A 140 -5.61 -6.28 8.99
CA VAL A 140 -4.32 -5.64 9.26
C VAL A 140 -4.30 -5.06 10.67
N ARG A 141 -5.32 -4.29 11.07
CA ARG A 141 -5.41 -3.73 12.43
C ARG A 141 -5.38 -4.81 13.51
N ASP A 142 -6.18 -5.86 13.32
CA ASP A 142 -6.25 -7.00 14.23
C ASP A 142 -4.88 -7.68 14.38
N TYR A 143 -4.22 -7.97 13.26
CA TYR A 143 -2.90 -8.61 13.27
C TYR A 143 -1.83 -7.79 14.00
N PHE A 144 -1.86 -6.45 13.91
CA PHE A 144 -0.86 -5.58 14.54
C PHE A 144 -1.26 -5.03 15.92
N SER A 145 -2.42 -5.43 16.46
CA SER A 145 -2.99 -4.90 17.70
C SER A 145 -2.07 -5.04 18.93
N ASP A 146 -1.19 -6.03 18.92
CA ASP A 146 -0.24 -6.36 19.99
C ASP A 146 1.24 -6.13 19.61
N LYS A 147 1.53 -5.56 18.43
CA LYS A 147 2.89 -5.53 17.85
C LYS A 147 3.57 -4.16 17.96
N GLY A 148 2.83 -3.07 17.72
CA GLY A 148 3.32 -1.69 17.90
C GLY A 148 4.10 -1.10 16.71
N GLU A 149 4.24 -1.83 15.60
CA GLU A 149 4.95 -1.37 14.39
C GLU A 149 4.04 -0.91 13.25
N LEU A 150 2.74 -0.75 13.52
CA LEU A 150 1.78 -0.22 12.56
C LEU A 150 1.47 1.26 12.84
N ILE A 151 1.55 2.08 11.80
CA ILE A 151 0.84 3.36 11.78
C ILE A 151 -0.28 3.32 10.74
N GLU A 152 -1.38 3.98 11.04
CA GLU A 152 -2.47 4.22 10.10
C GLU A 152 -2.43 5.67 9.64
N ALA A 153 -2.56 5.91 8.34
CA ALA A 153 -2.41 7.23 7.76
C ALA A 153 -3.49 7.52 6.72
N CYS A 154 -4.18 8.65 6.89
CA CYS A 154 -5.09 9.23 5.94
C CYS A 154 -4.59 10.62 5.51
N TRP A 155 -3.95 10.68 4.34
CA TRP A 155 -3.38 11.93 3.80
C TRP A 155 -4.41 13.05 3.59
N GLU A 156 -5.69 12.69 3.46
CA GLU A 156 -6.80 13.64 3.31
C GLU A 156 -7.23 14.29 4.63
N ASN A 157 -6.91 13.67 5.76
CA ASN A 157 -7.19 14.19 7.10
C ASN A 157 -6.02 15.01 7.66
N GLY A 158 -5.01 15.30 6.83
CA GLY A 158 -3.84 16.10 7.23
C GLY A 158 -2.67 15.28 7.78
N ASP A 159 -2.75 13.94 7.79
CA ASP A 159 -1.58 13.12 8.07
C ASP A 159 -0.47 13.40 7.06
N GLY A 160 0.79 13.34 7.50
CA GLY A 160 1.93 13.67 6.68
C GLY A 160 3.25 13.47 7.40
N TRP A 161 4.14 14.48 7.33
CA TRP A 161 5.49 14.37 7.89
C TRP A 161 5.49 14.09 9.39
N ASP A 162 4.64 14.74 10.17
CA ASP A 162 4.63 14.58 11.63
C ASP A 162 4.37 13.13 12.05
N LEU A 163 3.38 12.48 11.42
CA LEU A 163 3.07 11.07 11.67
C LEU A 163 4.21 10.16 11.21
N LEU A 164 4.63 10.31 9.95
CA LEU A 164 5.60 9.41 9.33
C LEU A 164 7.00 9.54 9.96
N CYS A 165 7.49 10.76 10.15
CA CYS A 165 8.81 11.03 10.70
C CYS A 165 8.90 10.69 12.20
N ARG A 166 7.81 10.89 12.97
CA ARG A 166 7.75 10.41 14.37
C ARG A 166 7.90 8.90 14.45
N ALA A 167 7.18 8.15 13.61
CA ALA A 167 7.25 6.69 13.56
C ALA A 167 8.63 6.18 13.10
N LEU A 168 9.27 6.92 12.20
CA LEU A 168 10.62 6.62 11.70
C LEU A 168 11.75 7.16 12.58
N LYS A 169 11.45 7.97 13.60
CA LYS A 169 12.43 8.70 14.42
C LYS A 169 13.38 9.54 13.56
N MET A 170 12.83 10.20 12.54
CA MET A 170 13.55 11.08 11.61
C MET A 170 13.10 12.52 11.80
N ARG A 171 13.93 13.47 11.37
CA ARG A 171 13.53 14.88 11.28
C ARG A 171 12.63 15.08 10.06
N ALA A 172 11.52 15.80 10.22
CA ALA A 172 10.67 16.19 9.11
C ALA A 172 11.45 17.09 8.11
N PRO A 173 11.32 16.84 6.80
CA PRO A 173 11.79 17.75 5.76
C PRO A 173 11.11 19.13 5.88
N ALA A 174 11.75 20.16 5.32
CA ALA A 174 11.17 21.51 5.28
C ALA A 174 10.08 21.67 4.20
N GLU A 175 10.07 20.80 3.20
CA GLU A 175 9.10 20.81 2.11
C GLU A 175 7.73 20.26 2.53
N ALA A 176 6.68 20.63 1.80
CA ALA A 176 5.33 20.13 2.04
C ALA A 176 5.24 18.61 1.79
N PHE A 177 4.36 17.91 2.51
CA PHE A 177 4.15 16.48 2.29
C PHE A 177 3.65 16.23 0.85
N PRO A 178 4.24 15.28 0.12
CA PRO A 178 3.93 15.10 -1.29
C PRO A 178 2.50 14.62 -1.50
N HIS A 179 1.75 15.36 -2.31
CA HIS A 179 0.44 14.93 -2.80
C HIS A 179 0.55 14.37 -4.22
N ALA A 180 1.15 13.19 -4.36
CA ALA A 180 1.33 12.54 -5.66
C ALA A 180 0.01 12.02 -6.24
N ASN A 181 -0.09 11.93 -7.58
CA ASN A 181 -1.29 11.48 -8.28
C ASN A 181 -2.57 12.27 -7.95
N LYS A 182 -2.45 13.56 -7.60
CA LYS A 182 -3.61 14.47 -7.63
C LYS A 182 -4.09 14.56 -9.08
N ARG A 183 -5.38 14.32 -9.30
CA ARG A 183 -6.00 14.68 -10.58
C ARG A 183 -5.96 16.22 -10.66
N LYS A 184 -5.59 16.77 -11.82
CA LYS A 184 -5.98 18.16 -12.13
C LYS A 184 -7.50 18.14 -12.26
N ASP A 185 -8.17 19.03 -11.54
CA ASP A 185 -9.63 19.16 -11.59
C ASP A 185 -10.14 19.24 -13.04
#